data_AF-A0A821MNG4-F1
#
_entry.id   AF-A0A821MNG4-F1
#
_cell.length_a   1.000
_cell.length_b   1.000
_cell.length_c   1.000
_cell.angle_alpha   90.00
_cell.angle_beta   90.00
_cell.angle_gamma   90.00
#
_symmetry.space_group_name_H-M   'P 1'
#
loop_
_entity.id
_entity.type
_entity.pdbx_description
1 polymer ?
#
loop_
_entity_poly.entity_id
_entity_poly.type
_entity_poly.pdbx_seq_one_letter_code
_entity_poly.pdbx_strand_id
1 'polypeptide(L)'
;MNESSKDRGTLIICETIEDCKIIGEQLQQRYRSSAIKLYTMNNMNQEQNIEIIYPGEIFVATNLAGRGTDIKTDEIEKHGGLHVIVTFMPLNKRVEKQAFGRTSRQGKRGTSQKILNATNLVHYKEFDAQKITELRDKIEAEILNEFENSELKIINLKD
;
A
#
# COMPACT_ATOMS: atom_id res chain seq x y z
N MET A 1 -5.12 19.61 8.97
CA MET A 1 -5.66 18.79 10.09
C MET A 1 -4.60 17.76 10.42
N ASN A 2 -4.16 17.63 11.68
CA ASN A 2 -3.31 16.49 12.07
C ASN A 2 -4.13 15.22 11.84
N GLU A 3 -3.77 14.43 10.81
CA GLU A 3 -4.45 13.17 10.47
C GLU A 3 -4.33 12.10 11.58
N SER A 4 -3.50 12.39 12.58
CA SER A 4 -3.30 11.66 13.84
C SER A 4 -4.36 11.98 14.89
N SER A 5 -5.64 11.78 14.56
CA SER A 5 -6.64 11.58 15.62
C SER A 5 -6.20 10.33 16.41
N LYS A 6 -6.19 10.40 17.75
CA LYS A 6 -5.51 9.43 18.62
C LYS A 6 -5.96 7.97 18.44
N ASP A 7 -7.09 7.75 17.78
CA ASP A 7 -7.74 6.44 17.66
C ASP A 7 -8.17 6.10 16.23
N ARG A 8 -7.51 6.68 15.21
CA ARG A 8 -7.77 6.28 13.82
C ARG A 8 -7.11 4.94 13.50
N GLY A 9 -7.85 4.02 12.87
CA GLY A 9 -7.27 2.76 12.39
C GLY A 9 -6.36 3.00 11.19
N THR A 10 -5.19 2.38 11.19
CA THR A 10 -4.14 2.59 10.18
C THR A 10 -3.69 1.27 9.55
N LEU A 11 -3.54 1.25 8.24
CA LEU A 11 -2.92 0.16 7.48
C LEU A 11 -1.63 0.68 6.83
N ILE A 12 -0.50 0.08 7.19
CA ILE A 12 0.82 0.34 6.61
C ILE A 12 1.14 -0.80 5.65
N ILE A 13 1.33 -0.47 4.37
CA ILE A 13 1.62 -1.43 3.31
C ILE A 13 3.10 -1.31 2.95
N CYS A 14 3.82 -2.41 3.16
CA CYS A 14 5.24 -2.54 2.85
C CYS A 14 5.49 -3.36 1.60
N GLU A 15 6.65 -3.14 0.98
CA GLU A 15 7.10 -3.91 -0.18
C GLU A 15 7.52 -5.32 0.22
N THR A 16 8.33 -5.44 1.29
CA THR A 16 8.88 -6.72 1.74
C THR A 16 8.38 -7.11 3.13
N ILE A 17 8.49 -8.41 3.43
CA ILE A 17 8.23 -8.96 4.78
C ILE A 17 9.21 -8.39 5.80
N GLU A 18 10.45 -8.11 5.37
CA GLU A 18 11.48 -7.55 6.23
C GLU A 18 11.14 -6.11 6.64
N ASP A 19 10.69 -5.29 5.68
CA ASP A 19 10.20 -3.94 5.97
C ASP A 19 9.03 -3.97 6.97
N CYS A 20 8.10 -4.93 6.84
CA CYS A 20 7.04 -5.10 7.82
C CYS A 20 7.57 -5.35 9.23
N LYS A 21 8.54 -6.27 9.38
CA LYS A 21 9.13 -6.59 10.68
C LYS A 21 9.82 -5.38 11.28
N ILE A 22 10.70 -4.73 10.52
CA ILE A 22 11.44 -3.54 10.96
C ILE A 22 10.48 -2.45 11.41
N ILE A 23 9.49 -2.11 10.58
CA ILE A 23 8.49 -1.08 10.93
C ILE A 23 7.67 -1.49 12.15
N GLY A 24 7.23 -2.76 12.21
CA GLY A 24 6.48 -3.30 13.33
C GLY A 24 7.24 -3.19 14.66
N GLU A 25 8.51 -3.60 14.69
CA GLU A 25 9.38 -3.51 15.86
C GLU A 25 9.58 -2.05 16.32
N GLN A 26 9.85 -1.15 15.38
CA GLN A 26 10.02 0.28 15.68
C GLN A 26 8.74 0.91 16.24
N LEU A 27 7.58 0.53 15.71
CA LEU A 27 6.29 0.98 16.22
C LEU A 27 5.99 0.42 17.61
N GLN A 28 6.31 -0.84 17.86
CA GLN A 28 6.12 -1.47 19.18
C GLN A 28 7.00 -0.86 20.27
N GLN A 29 8.13 -0.26 19.92
CA GLN A 29 8.97 0.50 20.89
C GLN A 29 8.33 1.83 21.31
N ARG A 30 7.47 2.41 20.46
CA ARG A 30 6.88 3.74 20.67
C ARG A 30 5.41 3.71 21.07
N TYR A 31 4.69 2.66 20.69
CA TYR A 31 3.26 2.50 20.91
C TYR A 31 2.98 1.16 21.62
N ARG A 32 1.77 1.02 22.19
CA ARG A 32 1.38 -0.23 22.86
C ARG A 32 1.41 -1.39 21.87
N SER A 33 2.11 -2.48 22.19
CA SER A 33 2.26 -3.64 21.30
C SER A 33 0.92 -4.26 20.88
N SER A 34 -0.10 -4.22 21.74
CA SER A 34 -1.45 -4.72 21.43
C SER A 34 -2.16 -3.93 20.32
N ALA A 35 -1.73 -2.69 20.04
CA ALA A 35 -2.25 -1.89 18.94
C ALA A 35 -1.56 -2.22 17.61
N ILE A 36 -0.40 -2.88 17.61
CA ILE A 36 0.39 -3.17 16.41
C ILE A 36 0.21 -4.64 16.02
N LYS A 37 -0.34 -4.90 14.83
CA LYS A 37 -0.51 -6.28 14.32
C LYS A 37 0.23 -6.44 12.99
N LEU A 38 1.06 -7.46 12.90
CA LEU A 38 1.84 -7.80 11.71
C LEU A 38 1.12 -8.84 10.87
N TYR A 39 0.95 -8.55 9.58
CA TYR A 39 0.25 -9.39 8.61
C TYR A 39 1.13 -9.64 7.40
N THR A 40 1.93 -10.70 7.48
CA THR A 40 2.85 -11.08 6.40
C THR A 40 2.46 -12.44 5.85
N MET A 41 2.33 -12.56 4.53
CA MET A 41 2.07 -13.84 3.88
C MET A 41 3.37 -14.65 3.84
N ASN A 42 3.48 -15.70 4.68
CA ASN A 42 4.51 -16.73 4.56
C ASN A 42 3.86 -18.02 4.06
N ASN A 43 4.52 -18.74 3.15
CA ASN A 43 4.04 -19.99 2.52
C ASN A 43 3.71 -21.15 3.51
N MET A 44 3.86 -20.95 4.82
CA MET A 44 3.82 -22.00 5.84
C MET A 44 2.91 -21.70 7.04
N ASN A 45 2.31 -20.51 7.18
CA ASN A 45 1.50 -20.20 8.35
C ASN A 45 0.25 -19.37 8.01
N GLN A 46 -0.84 -19.77 8.66
CA GLN A 46 -2.23 -19.31 8.59
C GLN A 46 -2.43 -17.88 8.10
N GLU A 47 -3.33 -17.74 7.11
CA GLU A 47 -4.01 -16.50 6.78
C GLU A 47 -4.61 -15.87 8.04
N GLN A 48 -3.90 -14.93 8.65
CA GLN A 48 -4.56 -13.98 9.54
C GLN A 48 -5.26 -12.96 8.63
N ASN A 49 -6.46 -13.31 8.18
CA ASN A 49 -7.31 -12.41 7.43
C ASN A 49 -7.66 -11.20 8.32
N ILE A 50 -7.40 -10.00 7.80
CA ILE A 50 -7.79 -8.76 8.46
C ILE A 50 -9.27 -8.53 8.16
N GLU A 51 -10.16 -9.00 9.04
CA GLU A 51 -11.61 -8.81 8.84
C GLU A 51 -12.13 -7.49 9.39
N ILE A 52 -11.53 -6.98 10.46
CA ILE A 52 -11.98 -5.76 11.15
C ILE A 52 -10.79 -5.03 11.76
N ILE A 53 -10.86 -3.71 11.79
CA ILE A 53 -9.89 -2.84 12.46
C ILE A 53 -10.60 -1.99 13.53
N TYR A 54 -9.98 -1.90 14.70
CA TYR A 54 -10.50 -1.12 15.82
C TYR A 54 -9.79 0.23 15.97
N PRO A 55 -10.38 1.17 16.72
CA PRO A 55 -9.77 2.47 16.96
C PRO A 55 -8.36 2.36 17.55
N GLY A 56 -7.41 3.08 16.94
CA GLY A 56 -6.00 3.12 17.35
C GLY A 56 -5.18 1.90 16.92
N GLU A 57 -5.78 0.90 16.26
CA GLU A 57 -5.02 -0.22 15.72
C GLU A 57 -4.22 0.16 14.48
N ILE A 58 -3.02 -0.40 14.39
CA ILE A 58 -2.09 -0.25 13.28
C ILE A 58 -1.77 -1.65 12.75
N PHE A 59 -2.15 -1.88 11.50
CA PHE A 59 -1.83 -3.10 10.77
C PHE A 59 -0.64 -2.85 9.87
N VAL A 60 0.39 -3.68 9.97
CA VAL A 60 1.57 -3.61 9.10
C VAL A 60 1.56 -4.85 8.22
N ALA A 61 1.43 -4.66 6.92
CA ALA A 61 1.16 -5.73 5.97
C ALA A 61 2.01 -5.60 4.70
N THR A 62 2.31 -6.72 4.04
CA THR A 62 2.86 -6.64 2.67
C THR A 62 1.75 -6.36 1.68
N ASN A 63 2.07 -5.86 0.48
CA ASN A 63 1.09 -5.63 -0.59
C ASN A 63 0.25 -6.88 -0.95
N LEU A 64 0.78 -8.08 -0.71
CA LEU A 64 0.09 -9.35 -0.96
C LEU A 64 -0.79 -9.81 0.21
N ALA A 65 -0.47 -9.41 1.44
CA ALA A 65 -1.23 -9.79 2.61
C ALA A 65 -2.61 -9.12 2.60
N GLY A 66 -3.68 -9.89 2.82
CA GLY A 66 -5.06 -9.39 2.78
C GLY A 66 -5.60 -9.13 1.36
N ARG A 67 -4.95 -9.67 0.32
CA ARG A 67 -5.53 -9.68 -1.03
C ARG A 67 -6.80 -10.53 -1.02
N GLY A 68 -7.93 -9.92 -1.40
CA GLY A 68 -9.25 -10.58 -1.37
C GLY A 68 -10.04 -10.33 -0.08
N THR A 69 -9.42 -9.77 0.96
CA THR A 69 -10.09 -9.43 2.21
C THR A 69 -10.62 -8.01 2.18
N ASP A 70 -11.86 -7.82 2.64
CA ASP A 70 -12.45 -6.51 2.87
C ASP A 70 -12.33 -6.16 4.35
N ILE A 71 -11.53 -5.15 4.68
CA ILE A 71 -11.31 -4.73 6.06
C ILE A 71 -12.53 -3.91 6.48
N LYS A 72 -13.32 -4.41 7.42
CA LYS A 72 -14.46 -3.67 7.98
C LYS A 72 -13.96 -2.48 8.81
N THR A 73 -14.44 -1.30 8.47
CA THR A 73 -14.02 -0.02 9.08
C THR A 73 -15.10 0.62 9.96
N ASP A 74 -16.23 -0.05 10.19
CA ASP A 74 -17.39 0.50 10.91
C ASP A 74 -17.03 1.11 12.27
N GLU A 75 -16.12 0.48 13.01
CA GLU A 75 -15.64 0.92 14.32
C GLU A 75 -14.77 2.19 14.29
N ILE A 76 -14.17 2.50 13.13
CA ILE A 76 -13.25 3.63 12.95
C ILE A 76 -13.81 4.77 12.10
N GLU A 77 -15.02 4.66 11.56
CA GLU A 77 -15.64 5.71 10.73
C GLU A 77 -15.75 7.06 11.45
N LYS A 78 -16.15 7.03 12.73
CA LYS A 78 -16.24 8.25 13.56
C LYS A 78 -14.87 8.89 13.83
N HIS A 79 -13.78 8.13 13.67
CA HIS A 79 -12.40 8.58 13.86
C HIS A 79 -11.71 9.02 12.55
N GLY A 80 -12.45 9.09 11.44
CA GLY A 80 -11.93 9.43 10.11
C GLY A 80 -11.75 8.25 9.17
N GLY A 81 -12.21 7.06 9.58
CA GLY A 81 -12.10 5.83 8.80
C GLY A 81 -10.66 5.35 8.64
N LEU A 82 -10.43 4.42 7.73
CA LEU A 82 -9.13 3.79 7.54
C LEU A 82 -8.11 4.77 6.95
N HIS A 83 -6.94 4.87 7.56
CA HIS A 83 -5.80 5.55 6.96
C HIS A 83 -4.83 4.54 6.33
N VAL A 84 -4.52 4.70 5.05
CA VAL A 84 -3.57 3.81 4.36
C VAL A 84 -2.24 4.54 4.13
N ILE A 85 -1.15 3.92 4.55
CA ILE A 85 0.21 4.39 4.32
C ILE A 85 0.91 3.38 3.43
N VAL A 86 1.45 3.82 2.29
CA VAL A 86 2.28 2.98 1.42
C VAL A 86 3.74 3.39 1.59
N THR A 87 4.61 2.45 1.95
CA THR A 87 6.01 2.76 2.33
C THR A 87 7.03 2.59 1.21
N PHE A 88 6.57 2.24 0.01
CA PHE A 88 7.38 1.99 -1.17
C PHE A 88 6.79 2.70 -2.38
N MET A 89 7.60 2.86 -3.44
CA MET A 89 7.12 3.42 -4.70
C MET A 89 6.46 2.29 -5.51
N PRO A 90 5.13 2.31 -5.75
CA PRO A 90 4.48 1.24 -6.50
C PRO A 90 4.99 1.22 -7.93
N LEU A 91 5.23 0.02 -8.48
CA LEU A 91 5.79 -0.20 -9.82
C LEU A 91 4.97 0.44 -10.94
N ASN A 92 3.66 0.56 -10.75
CA ASN A 92 2.76 1.14 -11.72
C ASN A 92 1.52 1.75 -11.06
N LYS A 93 0.77 2.50 -11.86
CA LYS A 93 -0.48 3.14 -11.46
C LYS A 93 -1.54 2.15 -10.99
N ARG A 94 -1.56 0.93 -11.52
CA ARG A 94 -2.52 -0.10 -11.12
C ARG A 94 -2.25 -0.59 -9.69
N VAL A 95 -0.99 -0.86 -9.34
CA VAL A 95 -0.59 -1.28 -7.98
C VAL A 95 -0.85 -0.16 -6.99
N GLU A 96 -0.52 1.09 -7.35
CA GLU A 96 -0.82 2.27 -6.53
C GLU A 96 -2.32 2.39 -6.21
N LYS A 97 -3.18 2.34 -7.25
CA LYS A 97 -4.63 2.39 -7.07
C LYS A 97 -5.16 1.23 -6.23
N GLN A 98 -4.57 0.05 -6.34
CA GLN A 98 -4.96 -1.11 -5.52
C GLN A 98 -4.59 -0.94 -4.05
N ALA A 99 -3.42 -0.38 -3.78
CA ALA A 99 -2.96 -0.11 -2.42
C ALA A 99 -3.82 0.98 -1.77
N PHE A 100 -4.03 2.11 -2.45
CA PHE A 100 -4.87 3.20 -1.94
C PHE A 100 -6.35 2.82 -1.86
N GLY A 101 -6.85 2.00 -2.80
CA GLY A 101 -8.22 1.48 -2.79
C GLY A 101 -8.54 0.50 -1.66
N ARG A 102 -7.57 0.25 -0.75
CA ARG A 102 -7.82 -0.45 0.52
C ARG A 102 -8.62 0.42 1.49
N THR A 103 -8.58 1.74 1.35
CA THR A 103 -9.39 2.66 2.14
C THR A 103 -10.69 3.05 1.42
N SER A 104 -11.59 3.72 2.15
CA SER A 104 -12.79 4.40 1.63
C SER A 104 -13.72 3.53 0.78
N ARG A 105 -13.82 2.23 1.09
CA ARG A 105 -14.71 1.32 0.36
C ARG A 105 -16.17 1.63 0.64
N GLN A 106 -17.02 1.52 -0.38
CA GLN A 106 -18.48 1.71 -0.26
C GLN A 106 -18.91 3.07 0.35
N GLY A 107 -18.15 4.14 0.09
CA GLY A 107 -18.46 5.48 0.59
C GLY A 107 -18.07 5.71 2.06
N LYS A 108 -17.36 4.76 2.68
CA LYS A 108 -16.75 4.93 4.00
C LYS A 108 -15.66 6.01 3.96
N ARG A 109 -15.38 6.61 5.11
CA ARG A 109 -14.33 7.61 5.26
C ARG A 109 -12.95 6.96 5.15
N GLY A 110 -11.98 7.74 4.72
CA GLY A 110 -10.63 7.24 4.62
C GLY A 110 -9.71 8.21 3.90
N THR A 111 -8.41 8.05 4.16
CA THR A 111 -7.35 8.79 3.46
C THR A 111 -6.20 7.84 3.17
N SER A 112 -5.38 8.22 2.21
CA SER A 112 -4.18 7.46 1.86
C SER A 112 -3.01 8.39 1.57
N GLN A 113 -1.80 7.99 1.97
CA GLN A 113 -0.57 8.70 1.65
C GLN A 113 0.58 7.74 1.36
N LYS A 114 1.60 8.24 0.67
CA LYS A 114 2.90 7.55 0.50
C LYS A 114 3.91 8.16 1.46
N ILE A 115 4.66 7.33 2.16
CA ILE A 115 5.81 7.74 2.99
C ILE A 115 7.01 6.93 2.52
N LEU A 116 7.86 7.55 1.72
CA LEU A 116 8.93 6.84 1.00
C LEU A 116 10.27 7.03 1.71
N ASN A 117 11.05 5.95 1.80
CA ASN A 117 12.43 6.05 2.22
C ASN A 117 13.28 6.63 1.07
N ALA A 118 13.85 7.82 1.29
CA ALA A 118 14.70 8.50 0.30
C ALA A 118 15.84 7.62 -0.21
N THR A 119 16.40 6.75 0.63
CA THR A 119 17.47 5.81 0.24
C THR A 119 17.00 4.81 -0.83
N ASN A 120 15.72 4.43 -0.82
CA ASN A 120 15.15 3.53 -1.84
C ASN A 120 14.81 4.27 -3.15
N LEU A 121 14.86 5.61 -3.14
CA LEU A 121 14.53 6.45 -4.30
C LEU A 121 15.76 6.93 -5.07
N VAL A 122 16.97 6.56 -4.66
CA VAL A 122 18.24 7.04 -5.25
C VAL A 122 18.31 6.84 -6.76
N HIS A 123 17.65 5.82 -7.30
CA HIS A 123 17.57 5.55 -8.74
C HIS A 123 16.81 6.62 -9.53
N TYR A 124 15.87 7.33 -8.90
CA TYR A 124 15.08 8.38 -9.55
C TYR A 124 15.83 9.71 -9.64
N LYS A 125 16.99 9.86 -8.96
CA LYS A 125 17.81 11.08 -8.89
C LYS A 125 17.04 12.35 -8.46
N GLU A 126 15.89 12.16 -7.83
CA GLU A 126 14.94 13.19 -7.43
C GLU A 126 14.32 12.75 -6.10
N PHE A 127 13.96 13.71 -5.24
CA PHE A 127 13.38 13.44 -3.92
C PHE A 127 11.94 13.97 -3.78
N ASP A 128 11.42 14.59 -4.83
CA ASP A 128 10.02 15.00 -4.93
C ASP A 128 9.13 13.82 -5.34
N ALA A 129 8.18 13.44 -4.47
CA ALA A 129 7.31 12.29 -4.69
C ALA A 129 6.40 12.43 -5.92
N GLN A 130 6.00 13.65 -6.29
CA GLN A 130 5.18 13.89 -7.48
C GLN A 130 6.01 13.65 -8.74
N LYS A 131 7.22 14.23 -8.82
CA LYS A 131 8.12 14.03 -9.95
C LYS A 131 8.54 12.57 -10.11
N ILE A 132 8.79 11.86 -9.02
CA ILE A 132 9.08 10.42 -9.05
C ILE A 132 7.90 9.63 -9.64
N THR A 133 6.67 10.01 -9.28
CA THR A 133 5.45 9.41 -9.83
C THR A 133 5.32 9.66 -11.34
N GLU A 134 5.58 10.88 -11.79
CA GLU A 134 5.57 11.25 -13.22
C GLU A 134 6.65 10.50 -14.02
N LEU A 135 7.86 10.40 -13.47
CA LEU A 135 8.97 9.69 -14.10
C LEU A 135 8.67 8.19 -14.23
N ARG A 136 8.14 7.56 -13.18
CA ARG A 136 7.70 6.17 -13.21
C ARG A 136 6.66 5.95 -14.32
N ASP A 137 5.60 6.76 -14.34
CA ASP A 137 4.50 6.59 -15.32
C ASP A 137 5.00 6.75 -16.75
N LYS A 138 5.99 7.63 -16.98
CA LYS A 138 6.66 7.79 -18.27
C LYS A 138 7.46 6.54 -18.67
N ILE A 139 8.28 6.00 -17.77
CA ILE A 139 9.07 4.78 -18.02
C ILE A 139 8.14 3.59 -18.34
N GLU A 140 7.03 3.45 -17.60
CA GLU A 140 6.05 2.40 -17.86
C GLU A 140 5.44 2.52 -19.27
N ALA A 141 5.10 3.73 -19.71
CA ALA A 141 4.58 3.96 -21.05
C ALA A 141 5.60 3.65 -22.15
N GLU A 142 6.88 3.97 -21.94
CA GLU A 142 7.96 3.65 -22.88
C GLU A 142 8.14 2.13 -23.03
N ILE A 143 8.15 1.38 -21.92
CA ILE A 143 8.24 -0.09 -21.93
C ILE A 143 7.06 -0.71 -22.67
N LEU A 144 5.84 -0.21 -22.45
CA LEU A 144 4.64 -0.71 -23.15
C LEU A 144 4.69 -0.45 -24.66
N ASN A 145 5.18 0.73 -25.07
CA ASN A 145 5.38 1.05 -26.48
C ASN A 145 6.45 0.16 -27.14
N GLU A 146 7.56 -0.12 -26.46
CA GLU A 146 8.55 -1.07 -26.96
C GLU A 146 7.95 -2.46 -27.13
N PHE A 147 7.19 -2.94 -26.15
CA PHE A 147 6.51 -4.24 -26.23
C PHE A 147 5.55 -4.32 -27.43
N GLU A 148 4.75 -3.28 -27.67
CA GLU A 148 3.84 -3.20 -28.81
C GLU A 148 4.58 -3.26 -30.15
N ASN A 149 5.71 -2.57 -30.26
CA ASN A 149 6.46 -2.48 -31.51
C ASN A 149 7.38 -3.68 -31.79
N SER A 150 7.82 -4.41 -30.76
CA SER A 150 8.87 -5.44 -30.90
C SER A 150 8.37 -6.88 -30.68
N GLU A 151 7.33 -7.09 -29.86
CA GLU A 151 6.91 -8.44 -29.45
C GLU A 151 5.50 -8.82 -29.90
N LEU A 152 4.62 -7.87 -30.22
CA LEU A 152 3.29 -8.18 -30.71
C LEU A 152 3.32 -8.61 -32.18
N LYS A 153 3.14 -9.91 -32.43
CA LYS A 153 2.83 -10.42 -33.77
C LYS A 153 1.38 -10.10 -34.11
N ILE A 154 1.17 -9.06 -34.91
CA ILE A 154 -0.14 -8.73 -35.48
C ILE A 154 -0.50 -9.83 -36.49
N ILE A 155 -1.58 -10.56 -36.22
CA ILE A 155 -2.16 -11.50 -37.18
C ILE A 155 -3.41 -10.84 -37.78
N ASN A 156 -3.33 -10.48 -39.06
CA ASN A 156 -4.51 -10.05 -39.80
C ASN A 156 -5.31 -11.29 -40.20
N LEU A 157 -6.45 -11.52 -39.53
CA LEU A 157 -7.43 -12.50 -39.98
C LEU A 157 -8.14 -11.92 -41.21
N LYS A 158 -8.08 -12.63 -42.34
CA LYS A 158 -8.95 -12.34 -43.48
C LYS A 158 -10.34 -12.87 -43.13
N ASP A 159 -11.36 -12.03 -43.35
CA ASP A 159 -12.78 -12.42 -43.27
C ASP A 159 -13.09 -13.65 -44.14
#